data_AF-A0A1H3KD18-F1
#
_entry.id   AF-A0A1H3KD18-F1
#
_cell.length_a   1.000
_cell.length_b   1.000
_cell.length_c   1.000
_cell.angle_alpha   90.00
_cell.angle_beta   90.00
_cell.angle_gamma   90.00
#
_symmetry.space_group_name_H-M   'P 1'
#
loop_
_entity.id
_entity.type
_entity.pdbx_description
1 polymer ?
#
loop_
_entity_poly.entity_id
_entity_poly.type
_entity_poly.pdbx_seq_one_letter_code
_entity_poly.pdbx_strand_id
1 'polypeptide(L)'
;MALDDEDLEQLGKRVRAGGAERYHASNAAKGKMFARERVAHLVDEGSFVEDGLYANALAEGLPADGVITGQATIDGRRVCLMANDSTVKAGSWGARTVEKIIRIIERAYQSGLPMVYLVDSAGARITDQVDLFPGRRGAGHIFWNQVRASGSIPQVCALFGPSAAGGAYIPAFCDVVAMVDGNASMYLGSDRMVEMVTGEKTTLEAMGGAAVHTRESGVGHFLCKTEDEALETVRRYLSYLPANYTEQPPALAAVAPPQADLAAMVPPSERQAFDMRKFAKGLLDEGTFFEIQALWAKELTIGFGRLDGQVVGVVANNSMFKGGVLFVDSADKATRFVQLCDAFNVPLLFLSDVPGFMVGTAVEKQGIIRHGAKMITAISEATVPKICVVVRKAYGAGLYAMAGPGFMPDATIALPTAKIAVMGAEAAVNAVYANKIAAIEDPEARAAFVSERREAYERDIDIVHLASELVIDAIVPPELLRAELVARYAAAQGKDRHFSRRRHGVTPV
;
A
#
# COMPACT_ATOMS: atom_id res chain seq x y z
N MET A 1 -26.62 44.40 -8.39
CA MET A 1 -27.95 43.78 -8.58
C MET A 1 -28.00 42.60 -7.62
N ALA A 2 -29.04 42.46 -6.80
CA ALA A 2 -29.23 41.23 -6.04
C ALA A 2 -29.52 40.11 -7.05
N LEU A 3 -28.95 38.91 -6.85
CA LEU A 3 -29.37 37.71 -7.59
C LEU A 3 -30.79 37.38 -7.13
N ASP A 4 -31.73 37.28 -8.05
CA ASP A 4 -33.03 36.69 -7.72
C ASP A 4 -32.90 35.16 -7.60
N ASP A 5 -33.87 34.54 -6.90
CA ASP A 5 -33.82 33.12 -6.58
C ASP A 5 -33.88 32.24 -7.84
N GLU A 6 -34.55 32.71 -8.91
CA GLU A 6 -34.71 31.97 -10.16
C GLU A 6 -33.39 31.93 -10.95
N ASP A 7 -32.71 33.07 -11.09
CA ASP A 7 -31.39 33.17 -11.71
C ASP A 7 -30.37 32.29 -10.98
N LEU A 8 -30.41 32.28 -9.65
CA LEU A 8 -29.52 31.45 -8.83
C LEU A 8 -29.81 29.95 -9.01
N GLU A 9 -31.08 29.55 -9.08
CA GLU A 9 -31.47 28.17 -9.34
C GLU A 9 -31.05 27.71 -10.74
N GLN A 10 -31.30 28.54 -11.77
CA GLN A 10 -30.89 28.25 -13.15
C GLN A 10 -29.36 28.15 -13.28
N LEU A 11 -28.62 29.07 -12.65
CA LEU A 11 -27.16 29.01 -12.59
C LEU A 11 -26.68 27.72 -11.90
N GLY A 12 -27.33 27.38 -10.78
CA GLY A 12 -27.05 26.16 -10.03
C GLY A 12 -27.29 24.88 -10.82
N LYS A 13 -28.36 24.81 -11.62
CA LYS A 13 -28.64 23.69 -12.53
C LYS A 13 -27.57 23.59 -13.62
N ARG A 14 -27.24 24.72 -14.27
CA ARG A 14 -26.21 24.77 -15.32
C ARG A 14 -24.84 24.32 -14.83
N VAL A 15 -24.41 24.78 -13.65
CA VAL A 15 -23.12 24.41 -13.08
C VAL A 15 -23.08 22.93 -12.68
N ARG A 16 -24.18 22.39 -12.13
CA ARG A 16 -24.25 20.97 -11.75
C ARG A 16 -24.32 20.02 -12.94
N ALA A 17 -24.81 20.49 -14.09
CA ALA A 17 -24.88 19.69 -15.32
C ALA A 17 -23.49 19.31 -15.88
N GLY A 18 -22.43 20.04 -15.51
CA GLY A 18 -21.08 19.76 -16.01
C GLY A 18 -20.82 20.40 -17.37
N GLY A 19 -19.86 19.85 -18.11
CA GLY A 19 -19.36 20.42 -19.36
C GLY A 19 -20.25 20.16 -20.59
N ALA A 20 -19.65 20.25 -21.77
CA ALA A 20 -20.39 20.12 -23.02
C ALA A 20 -20.83 18.66 -23.28
N GLU A 21 -22.00 18.48 -23.92
CA GLU A 21 -22.60 17.16 -24.22
C GLU A 21 -21.66 16.18 -24.92
N ARG A 22 -20.78 16.67 -25.81
CA ARG A 22 -19.79 15.83 -26.48
C ARG A 22 -18.88 15.05 -25.51
N TYR A 23 -18.55 15.66 -24.37
CA TYR A 23 -17.73 14.99 -23.35
C TYR A 23 -18.56 14.02 -22.50
N HIS A 24 -19.84 14.33 -22.25
CA HIS A 24 -20.77 13.36 -21.66
C HIS A 24 -20.91 12.12 -22.54
N ALA A 25 -21.15 12.30 -23.85
CA ALA A 25 -21.23 11.21 -24.81
C ALA A 25 -19.92 10.41 -24.88
N SER A 26 -18.76 11.07 -24.87
CA SER A 26 -17.46 10.41 -24.87
C SER A 26 -17.21 9.59 -23.60
N ASN A 27 -17.59 10.10 -22.43
CA ASN A 27 -17.47 9.39 -21.16
C ASN A 27 -18.43 8.20 -21.08
N ALA A 28 -19.69 8.39 -21.50
CA ALA A 28 -20.69 7.33 -21.55
C ALA A 28 -20.27 6.19 -22.49
N ALA A 29 -19.70 6.51 -23.66
CA ALA A 29 -19.18 5.50 -24.58
C ALA A 29 -18.02 4.67 -24.00
N LYS A 30 -17.33 5.18 -22.97
CA LYS A 30 -16.27 4.47 -22.21
C LYS A 30 -16.79 3.80 -20.94
N GLY A 31 -18.10 3.86 -20.68
CA GLY A 31 -18.73 3.30 -19.49
C GLY A 31 -18.34 4.00 -18.18
N LYS A 32 -18.00 5.30 -18.24
CA LYS A 32 -17.55 6.06 -17.07
C LYS A 32 -18.72 6.73 -16.35
N MET A 33 -18.71 6.70 -15.01
CA MET A 33 -19.64 7.52 -14.22
C MET A 33 -19.24 8.99 -14.29
N PHE A 34 -20.21 9.88 -14.13
CA PHE A 34 -19.93 11.31 -14.01
C PHE A 34 -19.42 11.65 -12.61
N ALA A 35 -18.65 12.73 -12.49
CA ALA A 35 -17.94 13.04 -11.25
C ALA A 35 -18.86 13.19 -10.02
N ARG A 36 -20.04 13.79 -10.19
CA ARG A 36 -21.04 13.92 -9.12
C ARG A 36 -21.72 12.59 -8.77
N GLU A 37 -21.87 11.70 -9.74
CA GLU A 37 -22.38 10.34 -9.50
C GLU A 37 -21.36 9.54 -8.69
N ARG A 38 -20.06 9.64 -9.00
CA ARG A 38 -18.99 9.03 -8.18
C ARG A 38 -19.01 9.52 -6.74
N VAL A 39 -19.21 10.83 -6.53
CA VAL A 39 -19.35 11.40 -5.19
C VAL A 39 -20.58 10.83 -4.48
N ALA A 40 -21.74 10.83 -5.15
CA ALA A 40 -22.99 10.33 -4.58
C ALA A 40 -22.95 8.83 -4.27
N HIS A 41 -22.27 8.03 -5.11
CA HIS A 41 -22.04 6.62 -4.84
C HIS A 41 -21.17 6.48 -3.60
N LEU A 42 -20.03 7.17 -3.52
CA LEU A 42 -19.04 6.99 -2.46
C LEU A 42 -19.57 7.30 -1.05
N VAL A 43 -20.27 8.42 -0.90
CA VAL A 43 -20.57 9.05 0.40
C VAL A 43 -21.95 8.64 0.92
N ASP A 44 -22.16 8.81 2.22
CA ASP A 44 -23.47 8.56 2.83
C ASP A 44 -24.53 9.50 2.25
N GLU A 45 -25.74 8.98 2.05
CA GLU A 45 -26.84 9.73 1.41
C GLU A 45 -27.10 11.08 2.12
N GLY A 46 -27.15 12.15 1.33
CA GLY A 46 -27.40 13.50 1.84
C GLY A 46 -26.25 14.15 2.64
N SER A 47 -25.11 13.47 2.80
CA SER A 47 -24.00 13.98 3.62
C SER A 47 -23.09 14.99 2.91
N PHE A 48 -23.09 15.03 1.57
CA PHE A 48 -22.14 15.83 0.81
C PHE A 48 -22.47 17.33 0.86
N VAL A 49 -21.50 18.12 1.32
CA VAL A 49 -21.54 19.58 1.35
C VAL A 49 -20.45 20.11 0.42
N GLU A 50 -20.88 20.67 -0.71
CA GLU A 50 -19.98 21.14 -1.76
C GLU A 50 -19.43 22.54 -1.49
N ASP A 51 -18.11 22.68 -1.65
CA ASP A 51 -17.39 23.95 -1.61
C ASP A 51 -17.03 24.43 -3.02
N GLY A 52 -17.23 25.72 -3.27
CA GLY A 52 -16.77 26.37 -4.51
C GLY A 52 -17.53 25.94 -5.77
N LEU A 53 -18.80 25.58 -5.64
CA LEU A 53 -19.70 25.22 -6.75
C LEU A 53 -19.62 26.25 -7.90
N TYR A 54 -19.77 27.54 -7.59
CA TYR A 54 -19.84 28.60 -8.61
C TYR A 54 -18.47 29.07 -9.14
N ALA A 55 -17.38 28.34 -8.91
CA ALA A 55 -16.09 28.66 -9.52
C ALA A 55 -16.19 28.68 -11.04
N ASN A 56 -15.73 29.77 -11.67
CA ASN A 56 -15.84 30.02 -13.11
C ASN A 56 -17.27 29.91 -13.68
N ALA A 57 -18.32 30.08 -12.87
CA ALA A 57 -19.71 29.96 -13.34
C ALA A 57 -20.08 31.02 -14.40
N LEU A 58 -19.40 32.16 -14.43
CA LEU A 58 -19.56 33.21 -15.45
C LEU A 58 -18.73 32.95 -16.71
N ALA A 59 -17.74 32.06 -16.66
CA ALA A 59 -16.93 31.69 -17.82
C ALA A 59 -17.64 30.60 -18.63
N GLU A 60 -17.54 30.67 -19.94
CA GLU A 60 -18.18 29.71 -20.83
C GLU A 60 -17.46 28.35 -20.77
N GLY A 61 -18.25 27.28 -20.58
CA GLY A 61 -17.74 25.90 -20.63
C GLY A 61 -16.77 25.51 -19.49
N LEU A 62 -16.76 26.25 -18.38
CA LEU A 62 -15.93 26.00 -17.19
C LEU A 62 -16.73 25.86 -15.88
N PRO A 63 -17.87 25.14 -15.84
CA PRO A 63 -18.63 24.99 -14.60
C PRO A 63 -17.81 24.34 -13.49
N ALA A 64 -17.86 24.92 -12.29
CA ALA A 64 -17.07 24.54 -11.12
C ALA A 64 -15.54 24.46 -11.37
N ASP A 65 -15.07 25.03 -12.49
CA ASP A 65 -13.74 24.84 -13.10
C ASP A 65 -13.26 23.37 -13.15
N GLY A 66 -14.18 22.44 -13.42
CA GLY A 66 -13.85 21.03 -13.69
C GLY A 66 -13.39 20.21 -12.49
N VAL A 67 -13.65 20.67 -11.27
CA VAL A 67 -13.44 19.87 -10.04
C VAL A 67 -14.55 20.14 -9.04
N ILE A 68 -15.13 19.07 -8.49
CA ILE A 68 -16.03 19.09 -7.35
C ILE A 68 -15.18 18.92 -6.08
N THR A 69 -15.41 19.73 -5.06
CA THR A 69 -14.70 19.64 -3.77
C THR A 69 -15.68 19.81 -2.64
N GLY A 70 -15.46 19.15 -1.51
CA GLY A 70 -16.33 19.31 -0.36
C GLY A 70 -16.05 18.34 0.77
N GLN A 71 -16.92 18.38 1.77
CA GLN A 71 -16.92 17.46 2.90
C GLN A 71 -18.11 16.51 2.79
N ALA A 72 -17.97 15.30 3.32
CA ALA A 72 -19.03 14.32 3.39
C ALA A 72 -18.83 13.39 4.58
N THR A 73 -19.69 12.38 4.72
CA THR A 73 -19.43 11.23 5.55
C THR A 73 -19.34 9.95 4.71
N ILE A 74 -18.49 9.01 5.13
CA ILE A 74 -18.43 7.64 4.62
C ILE A 74 -18.52 6.74 5.86
N ASP A 75 -19.53 5.88 5.92
CA ASP A 75 -19.82 5.04 7.08
C ASP A 75 -19.93 5.86 8.38
N GLY A 76 -20.56 7.04 8.29
CA GLY A 76 -20.74 7.98 9.40
C GLY A 76 -19.49 8.78 9.77
N ARG A 77 -18.35 8.56 9.12
CA ARG A 77 -17.08 9.25 9.41
C ARG A 77 -16.81 10.38 8.44
N ARG A 78 -16.46 11.55 8.95
CA ARG A 78 -16.23 12.75 8.15
C ARG A 78 -14.99 12.60 7.26
N VAL A 79 -15.11 13.01 6.00
CA VAL A 79 -14.03 13.04 5.02
C VAL A 79 -14.05 14.34 4.22
N CYS A 80 -12.90 14.73 3.69
CA CYS A 80 -12.78 15.71 2.62
C CYS A 80 -12.56 14.99 1.29
N LEU A 81 -13.09 15.53 0.20
CA LEU A 81 -12.88 14.93 -1.13
C LEU A 81 -12.72 15.96 -2.24
N MET A 82 -12.05 15.53 -3.30
CA MET A 82 -12.12 16.15 -4.62
C MET A 82 -12.51 15.13 -5.69
N ALA A 83 -13.23 15.58 -6.71
CA ALA A 83 -13.57 14.78 -7.88
C ALA A 83 -13.36 15.58 -9.17
N ASN A 84 -12.47 15.12 -10.04
CA ASN A 84 -12.30 15.75 -11.35
C ASN A 84 -13.50 15.46 -12.24
N ASP A 85 -14.00 16.50 -12.89
CA ASP A 85 -15.05 16.40 -13.89
C ASP A 85 -14.43 16.38 -15.28
N SER A 86 -14.27 15.18 -15.83
CA SER A 86 -13.73 14.99 -17.18
C SER A 86 -14.64 15.55 -18.28
N THR A 87 -15.89 15.91 -17.97
CA THR A 87 -16.77 16.60 -18.93
C THR A 87 -16.34 18.06 -19.17
N VAL A 88 -15.64 18.67 -18.20
CA VAL A 88 -15.16 20.04 -18.29
C VAL A 88 -13.71 20.05 -18.77
N LYS A 89 -13.51 20.32 -20.07
CA LYS A 89 -12.18 20.39 -20.71
C LYS A 89 -11.30 19.16 -20.37
N ALA A 90 -11.87 17.95 -20.42
CA ALA A 90 -11.18 16.70 -20.08
C ALA A 90 -10.58 16.68 -18.65
N GLY A 91 -11.20 17.41 -17.71
CA GLY A 91 -10.75 17.51 -16.32
C GLY A 91 -9.45 18.30 -16.15
N SER A 92 -9.05 19.07 -17.17
CA SER A 92 -7.79 19.82 -17.14
C SER A 92 -7.79 20.92 -16.07
N TRP A 93 -6.65 21.05 -15.40
CA TRP A 93 -6.47 21.98 -14.29
C TRP A 93 -6.29 23.41 -14.79
N GLY A 94 -7.29 24.26 -14.52
CA GLY A 94 -7.16 25.71 -14.60
C GLY A 94 -6.77 26.31 -13.25
N ALA A 95 -6.64 27.64 -13.21
CA ALA A 95 -6.25 28.36 -11.99
C ALA A 95 -7.25 28.16 -10.84
N ARG A 96 -8.57 28.07 -11.12
CA ARG A 96 -9.58 27.85 -10.06
C ARG A 96 -9.68 26.37 -9.69
N THR A 97 -9.41 25.44 -10.60
CA THR A 97 -9.23 24.01 -10.29
C THR A 97 -8.15 23.84 -9.23
N VAL A 98 -6.96 24.39 -9.47
CA VAL A 98 -5.82 24.31 -8.56
C VAL A 98 -6.14 24.93 -7.20
N GLU A 99 -6.72 26.13 -7.18
CA GLU A 99 -7.11 26.79 -5.93
C GLU A 99 -8.14 25.97 -5.13
N LYS A 100 -9.13 25.35 -5.79
CA LYS A 100 -10.10 24.48 -5.11
C LYS A 100 -9.43 23.25 -4.50
N ILE A 101 -8.52 22.60 -5.23
CA ILE A 101 -7.78 21.42 -4.74
C ILE A 101 -6.89 21.81 -3.54
N ILE A 102 -6.17 22.93 -3.62
CA ILE A 102 -5.37 23.43 -2.50
C ILE A 102 -6.25 23.64 -1.25
N ARG A 103 -7.36 24.37 -1.40
CA ARG A 103 -8.25 24.69 -0.28
C ARG A 103 -8.81 23.46 0.42
N ILE A 104 -9.19 22.42 -0.33
CA ILE A 104 -9.77 21.22 0.26
C ILE A 104 -8.72 20.36 0.98
N ILE A 105 -7.48 20.29 0.46
CA ILE A 105 -6.38 19.60 1.17
C ILE A 105 -6.00 20.37 2.43
N GLU A 106 -5.91 21.71 2.36
CA GLU A 106 -5.70 22.58 3.53
C GLU A 106 -6.78 22.35 4.59
N ARG A 107 -8.05 22.27 4.17
CA ARG A 107 -9.19 21.98 5.07
C ARG A 107 -9.07 20.60 5.72
N ALA A 108 -8.78 19.56 4.92
CA ALA A 108 -8.63 18.19 5.40
C ALA A 108 -7.54 18.11 6.49
N TYR A 109 -6.37 18.69 6.18
CA TYR A 109 -5.24 18.73 7.10
C TYR A 109 -5.55 19.50 8.39
N GLN A 110 -6.12 20.71 8.28
CA GLN A 110 -6.44 21.54 9.44
C GLN A 110 -7.50 20.90 10.35
N SER A 111 -8.38 20.08 9.77
CA SER A 111 -9.49 19.45 10.49
C SER A 111 -9.17 18.03 10.95
N GLY A 112 -7.99 17.49 10.62
CA GLY A 112 -7.62 16.11 10.93
C GLY A 112 -8.53 15.08 10.26
N LEU A 113 -9.02 15.36 9.04
CA LEU A 113 -9.94 14.50 8.30
C LEU A 113 -9.24 13.77 7.15
N PRO A 114 -9.60 12.51 6.84
CA PRO A 114 -9.12 11.82 5.65
C PRO A 114 -9.43 12.59 4.36
N MET A 115 -8.54 12.46 3.38
CA MET A 115 -8.65 13.10 2.08
C MET A 115 -8.82 12.06 0.97
N VAL A 116 -9.92 12.15 0.22
CA VAL A 116 -10.23 11.27 -0.92
C VAL A 116 -10.04 12.00 -2.23
N TYR A 117 -9.29 11.38 -3.15
CA TYR A 117 -9.03 11.88 -4.49
C TYR A 117 -9.74 11.01 -5.52
N LEU A 118 -10.77 11.54 -6.19
CA LEU A 118 -11.43 10.91 -7.32
C LEU A 118 -10.87 11.53 -8.62
N VAL A 119 -9.86 10.87 -9.20
CA VAL A 119 -9.02 11.47 -10.25
C VAL A 119 -9.45 11.01 -11.63
N ASP A 120 -9.60 11.99 -12.53
CA ASP A 120 -9.96 11.81 -13.93
C ASP A 120 -9.60 13.09 -14.71
N SER A 121 -8.31 13.28 -15.02
CA SER A 121 -7.78 14.56 -15.51
C SER A 121 -6.69 14.40 -16.56
N ALA A 122 -6.86 15.12 -17.68
CA ALA A 122 -5.85 15.23 -18.73
C ALA A 122 -4.60 16.07 -18.35
N GLY A 123 -4.49 16.57 -17.12
CA GLY A 123 -3.35 17.37 -16.64
C GLY A 123 -3.61 18.88 -16.72
N ALA A 124 -2.56 19.67 -16.98
CA ALA A 124 -2.64 21.14 -16.93
C ALA A 124 -3.39 21.74 -18.14
N ARG A 125 -4.22 22.76 -17.89
CA ARG A 125 -4.80 23.59 -18.94
C ARG A 125 -3.78 24.62 -19.41
N ILE A 126 -3.04 24.29 -20.49
CA ILE A 126 -1.87 25.04 -20.96
C ILE A 126 -2.17 26.53 -21.24
N THR A 127 -3.41 26.88 -21.62
CA THR A 127 -3.82 28.28 -21.84
C THR A 127 -3.74 29.15 -20.58
N ASP A 128 -3.80 28.54 -19.39
CA ASP A 128 -3.84 29.23 -18.10
C ASP A 128 -2.49 29.12 -17.36
N GLN A 129 -1.41 28.75 -18.07
CA GLN A 129 -0.16 28.27 -17.46
C GLN A 129 0.44 29.21 -16.40
N VAL A 130 0.39 30.53 -16.62
CA VAL A 130 0.98 31.51 -15.69
C VAL A 130 0.22 31.56 -14.38
N ASP A 131 -1.11 31.45 -14.42
CA ASP A 131 -1.96 31.52 -13.24
C ASP A 131 -2.05 30.17 -12.52
N LEU A 132 -1.94 29.05 -13.25
CA LEU A 132 -2.08 27.71 -12.68
C LEU A 132 -0.77 27.15 -12.12
N PHE A 133 0.40 27.48 -12.68
CA PHE A 133 1.63 26.69 -12.47
C PHE A 133 2.70 27.37 -11.59
N PRO A 134 3.35 28.47 -12.01
CA PRO A 134 4.54 28.99 -11.32
C PRO A 134 4.23 29.77 -10.03
N GLY A 135 2.97 30.14 -9.79
CA GLY A 135 2.58 30.93 -8.61
C GLY A 135 2.76 30.18 -7.28
N ARG A 136 2.81 30.93 -6.17
CA ARG A 136 2.89 30.34 -4.81
C ARG A 136 1.71 29.44 -4.44
N ARG A 137 0.55 29.70 -5.03
CA ARG A 137 -0.64 28.85 -4.97
C ARG A 137 -0.93 28.17 -6.31
N GLY A 138 0.10 27.98 -7.13
CA GLY A 138 0.04 27.18 -8.35
C GLY A 138 0.09 25.67 -8.04
N ALA A 139 0.12 24.85 -9.09
CA ALA A 139 -0.02 23.40 -9.02
C ALA A 139 1.01 22.74 -8.09
N GLY A 140 2.23 23.29 -7.99
CA GLY A 140 3.25 22.80 -7.06
C GLY A 140 2.82 22.81 -5.58
N HIS A 141 1.90 23.71 -5.20
CA HIS A 141 1.40 23.83 -3.84
C HIS A 141 0.41 22.70 -3.47
N ILE A 142 -0.19 22.02 -4.46
CA ILE A 142 -0.96 20.79 -4.24
C ILE A 142 -0.04 19.73 -3.62
N PHE A 143 1.11 19.48 -4.25
CA PHE A 143 2.07 18.47 -3.81
C PHE A 143 2.70 18.84 -2.47
N TRP A 144 3.01 20.13 -2.26
CA TRP A 144 3.49 20.60 -0.97
C TRP A 144 2.49 20.28 0.16
N ASN A 145 1.20 20.48 -0.08
CA ASN A 145 0.15 20.13 0.89
C ASN A 145 -0.01 18.62 1.07
N GLN A 146 0.07 17.80 0.00
CA GLN A 146 0.03 16.33 0.13
C GLN A 146 1.21 15.79 0.94
N VAL A 147 2.41 16.33 0.73
CA VAL A 147 3.60 15.97 1.51
C VAL A 147 3.43 16.38 2.97
N ARG A 148 2.87 17.57 3.23
CA ARG A 148 2.56 18.01 4.60
C ARG A 148 1.50 17.15 5.28
N ALA A 149 0.54 16.62 4.53
CA ALA A 149 -0.52 15.75 5.02
C ALA A 149 -0.11 14.27 5.18
N SER A 150 0.96 13.85 4.49
CA SER A 150 1.48 12.48 4.53
C SER A 150 1.77 12.03 5.96
N GLY A 151 1.18 10.89 6.36
CA GLY A 151 1.29 10.35 7.72
C GLY A 151 0.58 11.17 8.80
N SER A 152 -0.13 12.24 8.46
CA SER A 152 -0.97 13.03 9.38
C SER A 152 -2.45 12.66 9.23
N ILE A 153 -2.95 12.64 7.99
CA ILE A 153 -4.31 12.21 7.64
C ILE A 153 -4.22 11.14 6.54
N PRO A 154 -5.10 10.13 6.51
CA PRO A 154 -5.13 9.18 5.41
C PRO A 154 -5.45 9.87 4.08
N GLN A 155 -4.70 9.54 3.04
CA GLN A 155 -4.85 10.06 1.68
C GLN A 155 -5.06 8.90 0.71
N VAL A 156 -6.24 8.81 0.10
CA VAL A 156 -6.60 7.68 -0.78
C VAL A 156 -7.09 8.16 -2.14
N CYS A 157 -6.61 7.51 -3.20
CA CYS A 157 -6.98 7.84 -4.57
C CYS A 157 -7.76 6.69 -5.24
N ALA A 158 -8.87 7.03 -5.88
CA ALA A 158 -9.48 6.22 -6.93
C ALA A 158 -9.27 6.92 -8.27
N LEU A 159 -8.61 6.23 -9.20
CA LEU A 159 -8.25 6.73 -10.52
C LEU A 159 -9.17 6.09 -11.57
N PHE A 160 -9.94 6.93 -12.26
CA PHE A 160 -10.96 6.53 -13.22
C PHE A 160 -10.60 6.87 -14.67
N GLY A 161 -9.45 7.49 -14.88
CA GLY A 161 -9.08 8.08 -16.16
C GLY A 161 -7.60 8.40 -16.23
N PRO A 162 -7.20 9.21 -17.22
CA PRO A 162 -5.83 9.68 -17.30
C PRO A 162 -5.48 10.53 -16.07
N SER A 163 -4.20 10.49 -15.72
CA SER A 163 -3.54 11.39 -14.80
C SER A 163 -2.15 11.68 -15.35
N ALA A 164 -2.05 12.77 -16.10
CA ALA A 164 -0.89 13.08 -16.93
C ALA A 164 0.05 14.11 -16.29
N ALA A 165 1.35 13.96 -16.52
CA ALA A 165 2.42 14.87 -16.11
C ALA A 165 2.35 15.21 -14.61
N GLY A 166 2.12 16.48 -14.25
CA GLY A 166 1.90 16.90 -12.86
C GLY A 166 0.73 16.19 -12.18
N GLY A 167 -0.31 15.84 -12.94
CA GLY A 167 -1.46 15.05 -12.47
C GLY A 167 -1.05 13.72 -11.84
N ALA A 168 -0.09 13.03 -12.46
CA ALA A 168 0.38 11.72 -12.03
C ALA A 168 0.97 11.74 -10.60
N TYR A 169 1.42 12.91 -10.11
CA TYR A 169 1.92 13.03 -8.75
C TYR A 169 0.81 13.04 -7.69
N ILE A 170 -0.44 13.43 -8.00
CA ILE A 170 -1.53 13.36 -7.01
C ILE A 170 -1.73 11.94 -6.50
N PRO A 171 -1.94 10.92 -7.36
CA PRO A 171 -2.05 9.54 -6.88
C PRO A 171 -0.74 9.03 -6.28
N ALA A 172 0.43 9.42 -6.82
CA ALA A 172 1.72 8.95 -6.30
C ALA A 172 2.02 9.42 -4.86
N PHE A 173 1.49 10.57 -4.44
CA PHE A 173 1.59 11.04 -3.06
C PHE A 173 0.49 10.50 -2.12
N CYS A 174 -0.49 9.76 -2.65
CA CYS A 174 -1.48 9.08 -1.80
C CYS A 174 -0.88 7.86 -1.11
N ASP A 175 -1.54 7.40 -0.06
CA ASP A 175 -1.17 6.20 0.67
C ASP A 175 -1.44 4.93 -0.13
N VAL A 176 -2.61 4.88 -0.79
CA VAL A 176 -2.98 3.82 -1.73
C VAL A 176 -3.73 4.38 -2.95
N VAL A 177 -3.65 3.66 -4.06
CA VAL A 177 -4.26 4.02 -5.35
C VAL A 177 -5.05 2.83 -5.92
N ALA A 178 -6.36 2.97 -6.02
CA ALA A 178 -7.24 2.07 -6.76
C ALA A 178 -7.38 2.54 -8.20
N MET A 179 -7.07 1.69 -9.17
CA MET A 179 -7.06 2.02 -10.59
C MET A 179 -8.08 1.17 -11.35
N VAL A 180 -8.95 1.82 -12.13
CA VAL A 180 -9.96 1.13 -12.94
C VAL A 180 -9.33 0.62 -14.24
N ASP A 181 -9.39 -0.69 -14.44
CA ASP A 181 -8.82 -1.39 -15.59
C ASP A 181 -9.40 -0.87 -16.92
N GLY A 182 -8.54 -0.72 -17.93
CA GLY A 182 -8.89 -0.17 -19.26
C GLY A 182 -9.24 1.32 -19.31
N ASN A 183 -9.45 1.99 -18.17
CA ASN A 183 -9.79 3.42 -18.12
C ASN A 183 -8.70 4.27 -17.46
N ALA A 184 -8.11 3.79 -16.37
CA ALA A 184 -7.13 4.51 -15.57
C ALA A 184 -5.74 4.45 -16.20
N SER A 185 -5.06 5.60 -16.26
CA SER A 185 -3.66 5.65 -16.69
C SER A 185 -2.88 6.76 -15.98
N MET A 186 -1.58 6.54 -15.74
CA MET A 186 -0.67 7.52 -15.15
C MET A 186 0.62 7.58 -15.97
N TYR A 187 1.10 8.77 -16.30
CA TYR A 187 2.34 8.92 -17.06
C TYR A 187 2.87 10.35 -16.99
N LEU A 188 4.20 10.50 -17.09
CA LEU A 188 4.84 11.82 -17.09
C LEU A 188 4.71 12.54 -18.44
N GLY A 189 4.73 11.78 -19.54
CA GLY A 189 4.51 12.27 -20.89
C GLY A 189 3.57 11.33 -21.62
N SER A 190 2.78 11.86 -22.57
CA SER A 190 1.92 11.02 -23.41
C SER A 190 2.75 10.11 -24.33
N ASP A 191 2.13 9.04 -24.82
CA ASP A 191 2.68 8.17 -25.87
C ASP A 191 3.22 8.95 -27.08
N ARG A 192 2.48 9.98 -27.52
CA ARG A 192 2.92 10.88 -28.60
C ARG A 192 4.18 11.68 -28.24
N MET A 193 4.29 12.12 -26.98
CA MET A 193 5.48 12.83 -26.52
C MET A 193 6.69 11.90 -26.46
N VAL A 194 6.50 10.66 -25.99
CA VAL A 194 7.54 9.63 -25.97
C VAL A 194 8.03 9.33 -27.38
N GLU A 195 7.13 9.11 -28.34
CA GLU A 195 7.50 8.86 -29.74
C GLU A 195 8.28 10.03 -30.33
N MET A 196 7.84 11.27 -30.11
CA MET A 196 8.54 12.46 -30.62
C MET A 196 9.95 12.63 -30.03
N VAL A 197 10.17 12.28 -28.76
CA VAL A 197 11.44 12.52 -28.06
C VAL A 197 12.42 11.36 -28.22
N THR A 198 11.92 10.13 -28.20
CA THR A 198 12.74 8.91 -28.13
C THR A 198 12.65 8.03 -29.38
N GLY A 199 11.63 8.23 -30.22
CA GLY A 199 11.29 7.34 -31.32
C GLY A 199 10.56 6.05 -30.91
N GLU A 200 10.35 5.82 -29.61
CA GLU A 200 9.63 4.65 -29.11
C GLU A 200 8.13 4.77 -29.43
N LYS A 201 7.58 3.74 -30.10
CA LYS A 201 6.15 3.64 -30.36
C LYS A 201 5.49 2.77 -29.32
N THR A 202 4.60 3.36 -28.54
CA THR A 202 3.87 2.69 -27.45
C THR A 202 2.40 3.14 -27.44
N THR A 203 1.61 2.64 -26.49
CA THR A 203 0.23 3.08 -26.25
C THR A 203 0.10 3.58 -24.81
N LEU A 204 -0.92 4.39 -24.52
CA LEU A 204 -1.18 4.83 -23.14
C LEU A 204 -1.36 3.65 -22.17
N GLU A 205 -2.01 2.59 -22.61
CA GLU A 205 -2.23 1.38 -21.79
C GLU A 205 -0.92 0.63 -21.54
N ALA A 206 -0.09 0.44 -22.57
CA ALA A 206 1.19 -0.26 -22.45
C ALA A 206 2.24 0.54 -21.67
N MET A 207 2.16 1.86 -21.70
CA MET A 207 3.11 2.75 -21.01
C MET A 207 2.72 3.00 -19.54
N GLY A 208 1.43 3.16 -19.27
CA GLY A 208 0.97 3.66 -17.97
C GLY A 208 -0.45 3.25 -17.61
N GLY A 209 -0.97 2.17 -18.18
CA GLY A 209 -2.28 1.62 -17.82
C GLY A 209 -2.32 1.05 -16.40
N ALA A 210 -3.53 0.78 -15.90
CA ALA A 210 -3.74 0.21 -14.58
C ALA A 210 -2.99 -1.13 -14.37
N ALA A 211 -2.93 -1.97 -15.41
CA ALA A 211 -2.23 -3.25 -15.35
C ALA A 211 -0.71 -3.08 -15.15
N VAL A 212 -0.09 -2.14 -15.86
CA VAL A 212 1.35 -1.84 -15.74
C VAL A 212 1.68 -1.40 -14.32
N HIS A 213 0.92 -0.45 -13.78
CA HIS A 213 1.20 0.11 -12.46
C HIS A 213 0.91 -0.85 -11.30
N THR A 214 0.00 -1.80 -11.47
CA THR A 214 -0.35 -2.78 -10.43
C THR A 214 0.45 -4.09 -10.51
N ARG A 215 1.15 -4.35 -11.63
CA ARG A 215 1.91 -5.60 -11.86
C ARG A 215 3.42 -5.39 -11.97
N GLU A 216 3.85 -4.23 -12.44
CA GLU A 216 5.25 -3.99 -12.82
C GLU A 216 5.85 -2.83 -12.04
N SER A 217 5.24 -1.63 -12.11
CA SER A 217 5.85 -0.42 -11.53
C SER A 217 5.61 -0.25 -10.02
N GLY A 218 4.61 -0.92 -9.46
CA GLY A 218 4.25 -0.82 -8.04
C GLY A 218 3.57 0.48 -7.60
N VAL A 219 3.22 1.41 -8.51
CA VAL A 219 2.54 2.67 -8.14
C VAL A 219 1.04 2.45 -7.90
N GLY A 220 0.44 1.50 -8.62
CA GLY A 220 -0.95 1.10 -8.44
C GLY A 220 -1.07 0.04 -7.35
N HIS A 221 -2.04 0.20 -6.45
CA HIS A 221 -2.23 -0.70 -5.30
C HIS A 221 -3.33 -1.73 -5.54
N PHE A 222 -4.37 -1.34 -6.28
CA PHE A 222 -5.51 -2.20 -6.61
C PHE A 222 -5.88 -2.06 -8.08
N LEU A 223 -6.02 -3.19 -8.77
CA LEU A 223 -6.57 -3.27 -10.12
C LEU A 223 -8.06 -3.57 -10.01
N CYS A 224 -8.89 -2.56 -10.18
CA CYS A 224 -10.35 -2.65 -10.05
C CYS A 224 -10.96 -2.82 -11.44
N LYS A 225 -11.93 -3.73 -11.60
CA LYS A 225 -12.59 -3.96 -12.90
C LYS A 225 -13.64 -2.91 -13.22
N THR A 226 -14.17 -2.26 -12.19
CA THR A 226 -15.27 -1.29 -12.31
C THR A 226 -15.03 -0.07 -11.44
N GLU A 227 -15.72 1.04 -11.73
CA GLU A 227 -15.67 2.23 -10.90
C GLU A 227 -16.25 1.98 -9.49
N ASP A 228 -17.32 1.18 -9.37
CA ASP A 228 -17.89 0.79 -8.07
C ASP A 228 -16.88 0.01 -7.20
N GLU A 229 -16.12 -0.92 -7.79
CA GLU A 229 -15.07 -1.65 -7.08
C GLU A 229 -13.96 -0.71 -6.58
N ALA A 230 -13.61 0.32 -7.36
CA ALA A 230 -12.63 1.32 -6.95
C ALA A 230 -13.17 2.19 -5.79
N LEU A 231 -14.44 2.60 -5.84
CA LEU A 231 -15.09 3.34 -4.76
C LEU A 231 -15.24 2.50 -3.48
N GLU A 232 -15.59 1.23 -3.61
CA GLU A 232 -15.65 0.30 -2.48
C GLU A 232 -14.28 0.06 -1.86
N THR A 233 -13.23 -0.02 -2.68
CA THR A 233 -11.84 -0.09 -2.21
C THR A 233 -11.48 1.14 -1.35
N VAL A 234 -11.95 2.33 -1.73
CA VAL A 234 -11.78 3.56 -0.92
C VAL A 234 -12.47 3.42 0.44
N ARG A 235 -13.75 3.02 0.48
CA ARG A 235 -14.49 2.84 1.75
C ARG A 235 -13.80 1.81 2.64
N ARG A 236 -13.47 0.65 2.06
CA ARG A 236 -12.84 -0.45 2.77
C ARG A 236 -11.47 -0.04 3.31
N TYR A 237 -10.64 0.65 2.55
CA TYR A 237 -9.35 1.19 3.02
C TYR A 237 -9.54 2.12 4.24
N LEU A 238 -10.46 3.08 4.15
CA LEU A 238 -10.75 4.00 5.25
C LEU A 238 -11.27 3.26 6.49
N SER A 239 -11.99 2.15 6.34
CA SER A 239 -12.48 1.34 7.46
C SER A 239 -11.38 0.74 8.35
N TYR A 240 -10.13 0.65 7.87
CA TYR A 240 -9.00 0.14 8.67
C TYR A 240 -8.17 1.24 9.32
N LEU A 241 -8.35 2.51 8.94
CA LEU A 241 -7.51 3.60 9.41
C LEU A 241 -8.27 4.56 10.32
N PRO A 242 -7.59 5.19 11.30
CA PRO A 242 -8.14 6.32 12.05
C PRO A 242 -8.44 7.52 11.14
N ALA A 243 -9.11 8.56 11.66
CA ALA A 243 -9.27 9.80 10.89
C ALA A 243 -7.95 10.56 10.68
N ASN A 244 -7.01 10.41 11.63
CA ASN A 244 -5.70 11.04 11.63
C ASN A 244 -4.72 10.27 12.55
N TYR A 245 -3.45 10.65 12.51
CA TYR A 245 -2.36 9.99 13.23
C TYR A 245 -2.44 10.04 14.77
N THR A 246 -3.32 10.86 15.35
CA THR A 246 -3.47 10.96 16.81
C THR A 246 -4.50 9.99 17.39
N GLU A 247 -5.30 9.38 16.52
CA GLU A 247 -6.38 8.45 16.89
C GLU A 247 -5.97 7.00 16.67
N GLN A 248 -6.62 6.08 17.39
CA GLN A 248 -6.45 4.64 17.19
C GLN A 248 -7.30 4.15 16.01
N PRO A 249 -6.86 3.10 15.28
CA PRO A 249 -7.68 2.49 14.24
C PRO A 249 -9.05 2.06 14.78
N PRO A 250 -10.12 2.16 13.97
CA PRO A 250 -11.46 1.82 14.42
C PRO A 250 -11.60 0.31 14.68
N ALA A 251 -12.00 -0.03 15.90
CA ALA A 251 -12.38 -1.39 16.25
C ALA A 251 -13.78 -1.72 15.72
N LEU A 252 -13.99 -2.99 15.37
CA LEU A 252 -15.31 -3.54 15.05
C LEU A 252 -15.67 -4.67 16.01
N ALA A 253 -16.92 -5.15 15.95
CA ALA A 253 -17.28 -6.39 16.63
C ALA A 253 -16.41 -7.54 16.11
N ALA A 254 -15.90 -8.36 17.03
CA ALA A 254 -15.07 -9.50 16.69
C ALA A 254 -15.86 -10.51 15.85
N VAL A 255 -15.20 -11.05 14.82
CA VAL A 255 -15.73 -12.15 14.01
C VAL A 255 -14.77 -13.33 14.16
N ALA A 256 -15.32 -14.53 14.33
CA ALA A 256 -14.51 -15.74 14.39
C ALA A 256 -13.67 -15.89 13.11
N PRO A 257 -12.44 -16.43 13.20
CA PRO A 257 -11.68 -16.74 12.00
C PRO A 257 -12.37 -17.87 11.21
N PRO A 258 -12.12 -17.99 9.90
CA PRO A 258 -12.57 -19.14 9.13
C PRO A 258 -12.06 -20.45 9.74
N GLN A 259 -12.86 -21.52 9.73
CA GLN A 259 -12.41 -22.83 10.18
C GLN A 259 -11.29 -23.34 9.27
N ALA A 260 -10.09 -23.52 9.84
CA ALA A 260 -8.90 -23.91 9.11
C ALA A 260 -7.94 -24.73 9.98
N ASP A 261 -7.32 -25.76 9.40
CA ASP A 261 -6.19 -26.46 10.02
C ASP A 261 -4.89 -25.77 9.61
N LEU A 262 -4.44 -24.82 10.44
CA LEU A 262 -3.23 -24.04 10.17
C LEU A 262 -1.96 -24.90 10.20
N ALA A 263 -1.93 -25.98 10.99
CA ALA A 263 -0.79 -26.88 11.05
C ALA A 263 -0.64 -27.67 9.75
N ALA A 264 -1.74 -28.20 9.21
CA ALA A 264 -1.73 -28.93 7.94
C ALA A 264 -1.37 -28.05 6.73
N MET A 265 -1.51 -26.72 6.83
CA MET A 265 -1.14 -25.81 5.76
C MET A 265 0.38 -25.64 5.59
N VAL A 266 1.16 -25.84 6.66
CA VAL A 266 2.61 -25.63 6.64
C VAL A 266 3.30 -26.97 6.33
N PRO A 267 3.89 -27.13 5.12
CA PRO A 267 4.51 -28.39 4.75
C PRO A 267 5.76 -28.67 5.61
N PRO A 268 5.97 -29.93 6.06
CA PRO A 268 7.17 -30.30 6.80
C PRO A 268 8.45 -30.07 6.00
N SER A 269 8.39 -30.28 4.68
CA SER A 269 9.52 -30.02 3.79
C SER A 269 9.60 -28.56 3.38
N GLU A 270 10.75 -27.94 3.62
CA GLU A 270 11.08 -26.60 3.14
C GLU A 270 11.07 -26.45 1.62
N ARG A 271 11.21 -27.56 0.88
CA ARG A 271 11.17 -27.55 -0.59
C ARG A 271 9.76 -27.37 -1.12
N GLN A 272 8.74 -27.64 -0.31
CA GLN A 272 7.34 -27.50 -0.69
C GLN A 272 6.83 -26.12 -0.30
N ALA A 273 6.35 -25.37 -1.29
CA ALA A 273 5.71 -24.07 -1.10
C ALA A 273 4.29 -24.22 -0.51
N PHE A 274 3.81 -23.17 0.16
CA PHE A 274 2.42 -23.04 0.57
C PHE A 274 1.94 -21.59 0.47
N ASP A 275 0.63 -21.40 0.37
CA ASP A 275 0.04 -20.07 0.22
C ASP A 275 -0.12 -19.38 1.57
N MET A 276 0.84 -18.52 1.90
CA MET A 276 0.83 -17.74 3.14
C MET A 276 -0.41 -16.84 3.29
N ARG A 277 -1.08 -16.47 2.17
CA ARG A 277 -2.33 -15.70 2.23
C ARG A 277 -3.45 -16.51 2.86
N LYS A 278 -3.50 -17.82 2.64
CA LYS A 278 -4.49 -18.71 3.26
C LYS A 278 -4.22 -18.84 4.76
N PHE A 279 -2.95 -18.98 5.13
CA PHE A 279 -2.53 -19.02 6.53
C PHE A 279 -2.91 -17.73 7.27
N ALA A 280 -2.59 -16.56 6.69
CA ALA A 280 -2.99 -15.27 7.25
C ALA A 280 -4.53 -15.15 7.39
N LYS A 281 -5.29 -15.55 6.36
CA LYS A 281 -6.76 -15.54 6.42
C LYS A 281 -7.34 -16.47 7.48
N GLY A 282 -6.71 -17.60 7.76
CA GLY A 282 -7.11 -18.51 8.84
C GLY A 282 -6.76 -18.00 10.24
N LEU A 283 -5.88 -16.99 10.35
CA LEU A 283 -5.58 -16.31 11.61
C LEU A 283 -6.46 -15.10 11.88
N LEU A 284 -6.82 -14.36 10.83
CA LEU A 284 -7.59 -13.12 10.94
C LEU A 284 -9.10 -13.38 11.06
N ASP A 285 -9.83 -12.38 11.54
CA ASP A 285 -11.29 -12.36 11.54
C ASP A 285 -11.82 -12.60 10.11
N GLU A 286 -12.84 -13.45 9.98
CA GLU A 286 -13.34 -13.85 8.67
C GLU A 286 -13.77 -12.64 7.80
N GLY A 287 -13.41 -12.69 6.51
CA GLY A 287 -13.72 -11.63 5.55
C GLY A 287 -12.90 -10.35 5.70
N THR A 288 -12.02 -10.24 6.70
CA THR A 288 -11.34 -8.96 6.99
C THR A 288 -10.00 -8.78 6.27
N PHE A 289 -9.42 -9.79 5.64
CA PHE A 289 -8.12 -9.61 4.97
C PHE A 289 -8.25 -8.77 3.69
N PHE A 290 -7.69 -7.56 3.73
CA PHE A 290 -7.64 -6.57 2.66
C PHE A 290 -6.21 -6.47 2.12
N GLU A 291 -5.91 -7.32 1.14
CA GLU A 291 -4.57 -7.45 0.54
C GLU A 291 -4.23 -6.25 -0.35
N ILE A 292 -3.08 -5.62 -0.10
CA ILE A 292 -2.59 -4.46 -0.86
C ILE A 292 -1.50 -4.91 -1.84
N GLN A 293 -1.56 -4.41 -3.08
CA GLN A 293 -0.60 -4.77 -4.15
C GLN A 293 -0.51 -6.28 -4.38
N ALA A 294 -1.66 -6.97 -4.42
CA ALA A 294 -1.72 -8.43 -4.62
C ALA A 294 -1.08 -8.91 -5.95
N LEU A 295 -0.87 -8.00 -6.90
CA LEU A 295 -0.37 -8.30 -8.24
C LEU A 295 1.12 -7.95 -8.45
N TRP A 296 1.77 -7.27 -7.50
CA TRP A 296 3.17 -6.84 -7.57
C TRP A 296 3.99 -7.39 -6.40
N ALA A 297 5.24 -7.82 -6.65
CA ALA A 297 6.12 -8.47 -5.66
C ALA A 297 5.40 -9.55 -4.83
N LYS A 298 4.84 -10.55 -5.51
CA LYS A 298 3.92 -11.57 -4.95
C LYS A 298 4.56 -12.51 -3.92
N GLU A 299 5.89 -12.57 -3.90
CA GLU A 299 6.71 -13.21 -2.85
C GLU A 299 6.49 -12.62 -1.46
N LEU A 300 5.94 -11.40 -1.37
CA LEU A 300 5.58 -10.75 -0.12
C LEU A 300 4.14 -10.25 -0.17
N THR A 301 3.32 -10.80 0.70
CA THR A 301 1.94 -10.37 0.93
C THR A 301 1.91 -9.28 1.99
N ILE A 302 1.18 -8.20 1.72
CA ILE A 302 0.89 -7.14 2.69
C ILE A 302 -0.62 -6.86 2.69
N GLY A 303 -1.14 -6.33 3.79
CA GLY A 303 -2.54 -5.93 3.86
C GLY A 303 -3.04 -5.71 5.26
N PHE A 304 -4.24 -5.17 5.38
CA PHE A 304 -4.92 -5.02 6.66
C PHE A 304 -5.79 -6.24 6.95
N GLY A 305 -5.97 -6.55 8.23
CA GLY A 305 -6.93 -7.52 8.73
C GLY A 305 -7.45 -7.10 10.09
N ARG A 306 -8.27 -7.94 10.71
CA ARG A 306 -8.62 -7.78 12.12
C ARG A 306 -8.28 -9.03 12.93
N LEU A 307 -7.89 -8.83 14.18
CA LEU A 307 -7.76 -9.85 15.21
C LEU A 307 -8.66 -9.42 16.37
N ASP A 308 -9.71 -10.19 16.62
CA ASP A 308 -10.67 -9.90 17.69
C ASP A 308 -11.28 -8.48 17.56
N GLY A 309 -11.66 -8.13 16.33
CA GLY A 309 -12.22 -6.82 16.01
C GLY A 309 -11.21 -5.68 15.91
N GLN A 310 -9.95 -5.87 16.31
CA GLN A 310 -8.89 -4.85 16.26
C GLN A 310 -8.11 -4.90 14.95
N VAL A 311 -7.81 -3.75 14.34
CA VAL A 311 -7.05 -3.70 13.08
C VAL A 311 -5.60 -4.15 13.29
N VAL A 312 -5.07 -4.94 12.35
CA VAL A 312 -3.65 -5.32 12.28
C VAL A 312 -3.16 -5.23 10.84
N GLY A 313 -1.94 -4.74 10.65
CA GLY A 313 -1.20 -4.77 9.38
C GLY A 313 -0.37 -6.03 9.29
N VAL A 314 -0.53 -6.81 8.23
CA VAL A 314 0.18 -8.08 8.02
C VAL A 314 1.29 -7.89 6.99
N VAL A 315 2.49 -8.37 7.29
CA VAL A 315 3.62 -8.48 6.36
C VAL A 315 4.08 -9.94 6.35
N ALA A 316 3.92 -10.63 5.22
CA ALA A 316 4.02 -12.08 5.19
C ALA A 316 4.74 -12.61 3.95
N ASN A 317 5.77 -13.44 4.12
CA ASN A 317 6.47 -14.06 2.98
C ASN A 317 5.62 -15.18 2.39
N ASN A 318 5.42 -15.19 1.08
CA ASN A 318 4.61 -16.19 0.39
C ASN A 318 5.48 -17.12 -0.44
N SER A 319 5.73 -18.33 0.07
CA SER A 319 6.60 -19.31 -0.58
C SER A 319 6.08 -19.83 -1.92
N MET A 320 4.80 -19.64 -2.24
CA MET A 320 4.25 -19.92 -3.59
C MET A 320 4.93 -19.10 -4.69
N PHE A 321 5.50 -17.95 -4.35
CA PHE A 321 6.12 -17.05 -5.31
C PHE A 321 7.60 -16.88 -4.95
N LYS A 322 8.49 -17.35 -5.84
CA LYS A 322 9.95 -17.28 -5.68
C LYS A 322 10.45 -17.79 -4.32
N GLY A 323 9.74 -18.74 -3.70
CA GLY A 323 10.12 -19.31 -2.41
C GLY A 323 10.07 -18.34 -1.23
N GLY A 324 9.40 -17.18 -1.36
CA GLY A 324 9.31 -16.15 -0.30
C GLY A 324 10.58 -15.31 -0.14
N VAL A 325 11.53 -15.41 -1.09
CA VAL A 325 12.77 -14.61 -1.13
C VAL A 325 12.46 -13.13 -1.32
N LEU A 326 13.21 -12.24 -0.67
CA LEU A 326 13.05 -10.79 -0.83
C LEU A 326 13.90 -10.21 -1.98
N PHE A 327 13.28 -9.38 -2.81
CA PHE A 327 13.84 -8.61 -3.93
C PHE A 327 13.71 -7.09 -3.69
N VAL A 328 14.25 -6.28 -4.61
CA VAL A 328 14.16 -4.80 -4.57
C VAL A 328 12.71 -4.33 -4.45
N ASP A 329 11.81 -4.90 -5.27
CA ASP A 329 10.39 -4.54 -5.29
C ASP A 329 9.69 -4.91 -3.98
N SER A 330 9.92 -6.11 -3.45
CA SER A 330 9.33 -6.53 -2.18
C SER A 330 9.84 -5.71 -0.99
N ALA A 331 11.10 -5.24 -1.06
CA ALA A 331 11.66 -4.39 -0.02
C ALA A 331 11.01 -3.00 -0.03
N ASP A 332 10.78 -2.41 -1.21
CA ASP A 332 10.06 -1.13 -1.34
C ASP A 332 8.58 -1.28 -0.94
N LYS A 333 7.92 -2.37 -1.36
CA LYS A 333 6.57 -2.76 -0.95
C LYS A 333 6.41 -2.81 0.57
N ALA A 334 7.29 -3.55 1.24
CA ALA A 334 7.28 -3.67 2.70
C ALA A 334 7.55 -2.33 3.38
N THR A 335 8.54 -1.59 2.89
CA THR A 335 8.95 -0.28 3.44
C THR A 335 7.76 0.66 3.52
N ARG A 336 7.05 0.86 2.40
CA ARG A 336 5.91 1.78 2.33
C ARG A 336 4.78 1.33 3.24
N PHE A 337 4.46 0.04 3.28
CA PHE A 337 3.38 -0.48 4.10
C PHE A 337 3.65 -0.43 5.60
N VAL A 338 4.88 -0.75 6.04
CA VAL A 338 5.29 -0.65 7.44
C VAL A 338 5.22 0.80 7.91
N GLN A 339 5.72 1.74 7.12
CA GLN A 339 5.61 3.18 7.41
C GLN A 339 4.16 3.65 7.47
N LEU A 340 3.30 3.17 6.58
CA LEU A 340 1.87 3.48 6.58
C LEU A 340 1.19 3.00 7.88
N CYS A 341 1.44 1.75 8.27
CA CYS A 341 0.88 1.19 9.50
C CYS A 341 1.36 1.97 10.72
N ASP A 342 2.66 2.25 10.80
CA ASP A 342 3.22 3.02 11.91
C ASP A 342 2.64 4.44 11.98
N ALA A 343 2.54 5.14 10.85
CA ALA A 343 1.99 6.50 10.81
C ALA A 343 0.56 6.58 11.40
N PHE A 344 -0.24 5.53 11.20
CA PHE A 344 -1.66 5.52 11.57
C PHE A 344 -2.00 4.55 12.72
N ASN A 345 -1.04 4.29 13.61
CA ASN A 345 -1.25 3.49 14.83
C ASN A 345 -1.73 2.06 14.59
N VAL A 346 -1.47 1.47 13.41
CA VAL A 346 -1.85 0.09 13.09
C VAL A 346 -0.75 -0.86 13.57
N PRO A 347 -1.03 -1.78 14.51
CA PRO A 347 -0.08 -2.81 14.92
C PRO A 347 0.37 -3.69 13.75
N LEU A 348 1.60 -4.19 13.80
CA LEU A 348 2.22 -4.99 12.73
C LEU A 348 2.39 -6.46 13.14
N LEU A 349 1.96 -7.36 12.27
CA LEU A 349 2.16 -8.81 12.35
C LEU A 349 3.08 -9.25 11.21
N PHE A 350 4.27 -9.74 11.56
CA PHE A 350 5.20 -10.33 10.60
C PHE A 350 5.03 -11.85 10.60
N LEU A 351 4.70 -12.43 9.44
CA LEU A 351 4.62 -13.88 9.24
C LEU A 351 5.82 -14.34 8.38
N SER A 352 6.85 -14.85 9.04
CA SER A 352 8.14 -15.15 8.44
C SER A 352 8.21 -16.59 7.88
N ASP A 353 8.37 -16.69 6.56
CA ASP A 353 8.79 -17.89 5.81
C ASP A 353 9.77 -17.45 4.70
N VAL A 354 10.92 -16.94 5.14
CA VAL A 354 11.89 -16.24 4.30
C VAL A 354 13.26 -16.93 4.32
N PRO A 355 13.80 -17.31 3.14
CA PRO A 355 15.16 -17.85 3.05
C PRO A 355 16.26 -16.76 3.01
N GLY A 356 15.87 -15.48 2.92
CA GLY A 356 16.77 -14.32 2.88
C GLY A 356 16.39 -13.33 1.77
N PHE A 357 17.32 -12.39 1.51
CA PHE A 357 17.30 -11.59 0.29
C PHE A 357 17.88 -12.37 -0.89
N MET A 358 17.41 -12.06 -2.09
CA MET A 358 17.96 -12.64 -3.31
C MET A 358 19.43 -12.26 -3.45
N VAL A 359 20.24 -13.24 -3.87
CA VAL A 359 21.65 -13.05 -4.21
C VAL A 359 21.87 -13.14 -5.71
N GLY A 360 22.83 -12.38 -6.25
CA GLY A 360 23.28 -12.50 -7.63
C GLY A 360 23.45 -11.17 -8.36
N THR A 361 24.26 -11.20 -9.41
CA THR A 361 24.71 -9.98 -10.12
C THR A 361 23.57 -9.09 -10.62
N ALA A 362 22.42 -9.65 -11.00
CA ALA A 362 21.28 -8.86 -11.48
C ALA A 362 20.68 -7.98 -10.37
N VAL A 363 20.41 -8.55 -9.19
CA VAL A 363 19.82 -7.81 -8.05
C VAL A 363 20.84 -6.88 -7.41
N GLU A 364 22.13 -7.23 -7.45
CA GLU A 364 23.20 -6.31 -7.06
C GLU A 364 23.23 -5.05 -7.93
N LYS A 365 23.10 -5.20 -9.26
CA LYS A 365 23.02 -4.06 -10.20
C LYS A 365 21.76 -3.22 -10.03
N GLN A 366 20.66 -3.80 -9.56
CA GLN A 366 19.44 -3.07 -9.20
C GLN A 366 19.61 -2.30 -7.88
N GLY A 367 20.61 -2.63 -7.07
CA GLY A 367 20.86 -2.03 -5.77
C GLY A 367 20.12 -2.72 -4.63
N ILE A 368 20.06 -4.06 -4.61
CA ILE A 368 19.38 -4.81 -3.54
C ILE A 368 19.81 -4.40 -2.13
N ILE A 369 21.08 -4.04 -1.92
CA ILE A 369 21.60 -3.59 -0.62
C ILE A 369 20.88 -2.32 -0.13
N ARG A 370 20.79 -1.27 -0.97
CA ARG A 370 20.13 -0.01 -0.58
C ARG A 370 18.62 -0.18 -0.40
N HIS A 371 17.97 -1.01 -1.23
CA HIS A 371 16.55 -1.35 -1.07
C HIS A 371 16.27 -2.20 0.19
N GLY A 372 17.10 -3.21 0.48
CA GLY A 372 17.00 -3.97 1.73
C GLY A 372 17.21 -3.08 2.95
N ALA A 373 18.15 -2.14 2.89
CA ALA A 373 18.39 -1.18 3.96
C ALA A 373 17.21 -0.22 4.21
N LYS A 374 16.43 0.14 3.17
CA LYS A 374 15.16 0.88 3.34
C LYS A 374 14.15 0.10 4.18
N MET A 375 13.95 -1.18 3.84
CA MET A 375 13.02 -2.05 4.56
C MET A 375 13.44 -2.22 6.03
N ILE A 376 14.72 -2.48 6.26
CA ILE A 376 15.30 -2.58 7.61
C ILE A 376 15.10 -1.27 8.39
N THR A 377 15.27 -0.11 7.73
CA THR A 377 15.03 1.20 8.35
C THR A 377 13.58 1.36 8.76
N ALA A 378 12.62 1.07 7.87
CA ALA A 378 11.19 1.17 8.18
C ALA A 378 10.77 0.27 9.35
N ILE A 379 11.28 -0.96 9.40
CA ILE A 379 11.02 -1.90 10.49
C ILE A 379 11.59 -1.41 11.81
N SER A 380 12.81 -0.86 11.77
CA SER A 380 13.49 -0.33 12.96
C SER A 380 12.79 0.91 13.50
N GLU A 381 12.35 1.81 12.62
CA GLU A 381 11.69 3.07 12.98
C GLU A 381 10.24 2.88 13.43
N ALA A 382 9.58 1.78 13.04
CA ALA A 382 8.20 1.51 13.44
C ALA A 382 8.09 1.31 14.97
N THR A 383 7.23 2.11 15.60
CA THR A 383 7.02 2.18 17.05
C THR A 383 5.68 1.60 17.51
N VAL A 384 4.75 1.36 16.58
CA VAL A 384 3.56 0.54 16.85
C VAL A 384 3.94 -0.84 17.41
N PRO A 385 3.02 -1.53 18.10
CA PRO A 385 3.24 -2.91 18.49
C PRO A 385 3.61 -3.79 17.29
N LYS A 386 4.67 -4.58 17.41
CA LYS A 386 5.20 -5.49 16.39
C LYS A 386 5.28 -6.89 16.97
N ILE A 387 4.73 -7.89 16.29
CA ILE A 387 4.95 -9.30 16.63
C ILE A 387 5.56 -10.00 15.42
N CYS A 388 6.65 -10.73 15.65
CA CYS A 388 7.27 -11.60 14.67
C CYS A 388 6.83 -13.04 14.93
N VAL A 389 6.20 -13.68 13.94
CA VAL A 389 5.89 -15.11 13.97
C VAL A 389 6.75 -15.80 12.92
N VAL A 390 7.69 -16.63 13.36
CA VAL A 390 8.45 -17.50 12.47
C VAL A 390 7.61 -18.74 12.19
N VAL A 391 7.01 -18.77 10.99
CA VAL A 391 6.13 -19.86 10.56
C VAL A 391 6.95 -21.08 10.15
N ARG A 392 8.02 -20.85 9.38
CA ARG A 392 8.89 -21.94 8.92
C ARG A 392 10.34 -21.50 8.73
N LYS A 393 10.69 -20.78 7.67
CA LYS A 393 12.09 -20.34 7.46
C LYS A 393 12.30 -18.91 7.96
N ALA A 394 13.40 -18.66 8.66
CA ALA A 394 13.90 -17.31 8.89
C ALA A 394 15.43 -17.32 8.87
N TYR A 395 16.00 -17.12 7.67
CA TYR A 395 17.45 -17.21 7.47
C TYR A 395 18.11 -15.85 7.26
N GLY A 396 19.26 -15.66 7.91
CA GLY A 396 20.17 -14.53 7.71
C GLY A 396 19.45 -13.18 7.73
N ALA A 397 19.69 -12.37 6.71
CA ALA A 397 19.05 -11.05 6.59
C ALA A 397 17.52 -11.10 6.41
N GLY A 398 16.94 -12.26 6.09
CA GLY A 398 15.50 -12.46 6.09
C GLY A 398 14.90 -12.32 7.49
N LEU A 399 15.59 -12.81 8.52
CA LEU A 399 15.18 -12.60 9.92
C LEU A 399 15.17 -11.11 10.28
N TYR A 400 16.14 -10.35 9.77
CA TYR A 400 16.21 -8.90 9.99
C TYR A 400 15.04 -8.18 9.34
N ALA A 401 14.75 -8.52 8.09
CA ALA A 401 13.68 -7.93 7.30
C ALA A 401 12.27 -8.33 7.76
N MET A 402 12.13 -9.31 8.65
CA MET A 402 10.82 -9.74 9.17
C MET A 402 10.67 -9.42 10.67
N ALA A 403 11.37 -8.38 11.13
CA ALA A 403 11.32 -7.90 12.51
C ALA A 403 11.67 -8.96 13.57
N GLY A 404 12.66 -9.82 13.28
CA GLY A 404 13.16 -10.79 14.26
C GLY A 404 13.76 -10.14 15.52
N PRO A 405 14.29 -10.93 16.46
CA PRO A 405 14.58 -10.47 17.84
C PRO A 405 15.43 -9.20 17.93
N GLY A 406 16.44 -9.04 17.06
CA GLY A 406 17.31 -7.85 17.03
C GLY A 406 16.61 -6.54 16.64
N PHE A 407 15.37 -6.59 16.16
CA PHE A 407 14.56 -5.45 15.75
C PHE A 407 13.48 -5.08 16.77
N MET A 408 13.62 -5.58 18.00
CA MET A 408 12.76 -5.29 19.15
C MET A 408 11.25 -5.40 18.83
N PRO A 409 10.78 -6.53 18.29
CA PRO A 409 9.35 -6.83 18.35
C PRO A 409 8.93 -6.94 19.82
N ASP A 410 7.65 -6.70 20.10
CA ASP A 410 7.05 -6.94 21.41
C ASP A 410 7.00 -8.44 21.74
N ALA A 411 7.06 -9.29 20.72
CA ALA A 411 7.31 -10.71 20.85
C ALA A 411 7.84 -11.33 19.55
N THR A 412 8.76 -12.29 19.68
CA THR A 412 9.13 -13.26 18.65
C THR A 412 8.58 -14.62 19.03
N ILE A 413 7.63 -15.12 18.23
CA ILE A 413 6.98 -16.42 18.38
C ILE A 413 7.51 -17.35 17.29
N ALA A 414 7.91 -18.56 17.66
CA ALA A 414 8.23 -19.63 16.72
C ALA A 414 7.12 -20.66 16.67
N LEU A 415 6.75 -21.11 15.48
CA LEU A 415 5.97 -22.34 15.33
C LEU A 415 6.89 -23.57 15.47
N PRO A 416 6.37 -24.78 15.76
CA PRO A 416 7.18 -25.99 15.81
C PRO A 416 7.97 -26.29 14.53
N THR A 417 7.50 -25.77 13.39
CA THR A 417 8.13 -25.89 12.06
C THR A 417 9.22 -24.85 11.80
N ALA A 418 9.46 -23.92 12.74
CA ALA A 418 10.39 -22.84 12.57
C ALA A 418 11.85 -23.31 12.51
N LYS A 419 12.62 -22.68 11.65
CA LYS A 419 14.06 -22.84 11.45
C LYS A 419 14.69 -21.47 11.36
N ILE A 420 15.46 -21.12 12.38
CA ILE A 420 16.12 -19.82 12.52
C ILE A 420 17.62 -20.07 12.48
N ALA A 421 18.29 -19.55 11.45
CA ALA A 421 19.72 -19.79 11.24
C ALA A 421 20.35 -18.70 10.36
N VAL A 422 21.68 -18.72 10.20
CA VAL A 422 22.36 -17.80 9.26
C VAL A 422 22.00 -18.13 7.80
N MET A 423 21.90 -19.42 7.47
CA MET A 423 21.46 -19.90 6.16
C MET A 423 20.93 -21.34 6.27
N GLY A 424 20.24 -21.83 5.25
CA GLY A 424 19.79 -23.23 5.22
C GLY A 424 20.96 -24.23 5.15
N ALA A 425 20.76 -25.44 5.69
CA ALA A 425 21.81 -26.45 5.85
C ALA A 425 22.56 -26.78 4.55
N GLU A 426 21.84 -26.90 3.43
CA GLU A 426 22.43 -27.16 2.11
C GLU A 426 23.39 -26.03 1.67
N ALA A 427 23.02 -24.77 1.87
CA ALA A 427 23.87 -23.63 1.55
C ALA A 427 25.06 -23.54 2.53
N ALA A 428 24.81 -23.73 3.83
CA ALA A 428 25.84 -23.67 4.88
C ALA A 428 26.95 -24.70 4.64
N VAL A 429 26.57 -25.96 4.40
CA VAL A 429 27.54 -27.04 4.22
C VAL A 429 28.37 -26.83 2.97
N ASN A 430 27.75 -26.45 1.86
CA ASN A 430 28.46 -26.19 0.61
C ASN A 430 29.41 -24.99 0.72
N ALA A 431 29.05 -23.95 1.48
CA ALA A 431 29.92 -22.79 1.68
C ALA A 431 31.09 -23.08 2.63
N VAL A 432 30.80 -23.64 3.81
CA VAL A 432 31.81 -23.86 4.87
C VAL A 432 32.78 -24.98 4.49
N TYR A 433 32.28 -26.04 3.86
CA TYR A 433 33.08 -27.22 3.53
C TYR A 433 33.46 -27.30 2.05
N ALA A 434 33.31 -26.22 1.27
CA ALA A 434 33.58 -26.19 -0.17
C ALA A 434 34.89 -26.90 -0.57
N ASN A 435 36.00 -26.49 0.06
CA ASN A 435 37.33 -27.04 -0.21
C ASN A 435 37.44 -28.52 0.18
N LYS A 436 36.81 -28.93 1.29
CA LYS A 436 36.83 -30.34 1.73
C LYS A 436 35.99 -31.21 0.80
N ILE A 437 34.81 -30.75 0.40
CA ILE A 437 33.93 -31.45 -0.55
C ILE A 437 34.63 -31.62 -1.90
N ALA A 438 35.29 -30.57 -2.40
CA ALA A 438 36.03 -30.60 -3.65
C ALA A 438 37.23 -31.57 -3.61
N ALA A 439 37.84 -31.77 -2.44
CA ALA A 439 38.97 -32.68 -2.24
C ALA A 439 38.56 -34.17 -2.14
N ILE A 440 37.28 -34.50 -1.97
CA ILE A 440 36.80 -35.89 -1.94
C ILE A 440 36.57 -36.37 -3.37
N GLU A 441 37.44 -37.23 -3.90
CA GLU A 441 37.36 -37.74 -5.28
C GLU A 441 36.20 -38.74 -5.49
N ASP A 442 35.97 -39.61 -4.50
CA ASP A 442 34.91 -40.62 -4.56
C ASP A 442 33.52 -39.98 -4.44
N PRO A 443 32.64 -40.13 -5.46
CA PRO A 443 31.29 -39.57 -5.42
C PRO A 443 30.43 -40.07 -4.26
N GLU A 444 30.56 -41.33 -3.86
CA GLU A 444 29.77 -41.89 -2.75
C GLU A 444 30.21 -41.32 -1.40
N ALA A 445 31.52 -41.31 -1.12
CA ALA A 445 32.07 -40.67 0.07
C ALA A 445 31.75 -39.17 0.13
N ARG A 446 31.76 -38.47 -1.02
CA ARG A 446 31.40 -37.05 -1.09
C ARG A 446 29.92 -36.85 -0.72
N ALA A 447 29.03 -37.65 -1.28
CA ALA A 447 27.60 -37.58 -0.97
C ALA A 447 27.32 -37.90 0.51
N ALA A 448 27.97 -38.92 1.06
CA ALA A 448 27.86 -39.29 2.47
C ALA A 448 28.34 -38.18 3.40
N PHE A 449 29.50 -37.58 3.12
CA PHE A 449 30.04 -36.46 3.90
C PHE A 449 29.10 -35.25 3.88
N VAL A 450 28.56 -34.90 2.70
CA VAL A 450 27.60 -33.80 2.58
C VAL A 450 26.31 -34.09 3.34
N SER A 451 25.79 -35.32 3.28
CA SER A 451 24.58 -35.73 4.03
C SER A 451 24.80 -35.63 5.54
N GLU A 452 25.89 -36.20 6.04
CA GLU A 452 26.24 -36.17 7.47
C GLU A 452 26.34 -34.74 7.99
N ARG A 453 27.02 -33.86 7.25
CA ARG A 453 27.18 -32.45 7.65
C ARG A 453 25.87 -31.68 7.59
N ARG A 454 24.98 -32.01 6.65
CA ARG A 454 23.64 -31.41 6.57
C ARG A 454 22.78 -31.83 7.75
N GLU A 455 22.72 -33.12 8.06
CA GLU A 455 21.98 -33.63 9.23
C GLU A 455 22.52 -33.10 10.56
N ALA A 456 23.84 -32.94 10.68
CA ALA A 456 24.44 -32.30 11.85
C ALA A 456 24.03 -30.82 11.96
N TYR A 457 24.06 -30.07 10.86
CA TYR A 457 23.63 -28.67 10.85
C TYR A 457 22.13 -28.53 11.12
N GLU A 458 21.29 -29.40 10.56
CA GLU A 458 19.84 -29.38 10.80
C GLU A 458 19.49 -29.65 12.27
N ARG A 459 20.24 -30.51 12.96
CA ARG A 459 20.07 -30.75 14.40
C ARG A 459 20.50 -29.55 15.26
N ASP A 460 21.41 -28.71 14.76
CA ASP A 460 21.87 -27.50 15.46
C ASP A 460 20.86 -26.34 15.33
N ILE A 461 19.95 -26.41 14.34
CA ILE A 461 18.81 -25.50 14.23
C ILE A 461 17.71 -25.96 15.19
N ASP A 462 17.90 -25.63 16.47
CA ASP A 462 16.99 -26.02 17.55
C ASP A 462 16.27 -24.80 18.15
N ILE A 463 14.97 -24.70 17.88
CA ILE A 463 14.12 -23.63 18.43
C ILE A 463 13.92 -23.72 19.94
N VAL A 464 14.00 -24.92 20.54
CA VAL A 464 13.95 -25.09 22.00
C VAL A 464 15.19 -24.52 22.64
N HIS A 465 16.37 -24.74 22.03
CA HIS A 465 17.59 -24.11 22.48
C HIS A 465 17.52 -22.58 22.36
N LEU A 466 17.02 -22.04 21.24
CA LEU A 466 16.80 -20.60 21.09
C LEU A 466 15.85 -20.03 22.15
N ALA A 467 14.78 -20.75 22.49
CA ALA A 467 13.87 -20.34 23.56
C ALA A 467 14.54 -20.42 24.93
N SER A 468 15.35 -21.44 25.21
CA SER A 468 16.07 -21.58 26.50
C SER A 468 17.10 -20.49 26.71
N GLU A 469 17.68 -19.97 25.63
CA GLU A 469 18.62 -18.84 25.63
C GLU A 469 17.91 -17.48 25.54
N LEU A 470 16.57 -17.45 25.62
CA LEU A 470 15.75 -16.24 25.57
C LEU A 470 15.93 -15.43 24.26
N VAL A 471 16.28 -16.10 23.16
CA VAL A 471 16.37 -15.49 21.83
C VAL A 471 14.97 -15.29 21.22
N ILE A 472 14.03 -16.18 21.54
CA ILE A 472 12.62 -16.09 21.17
C ILE A 472 11.75 -16.15 22.42
N ASP A 473 10.57 -15.52 22.37
CA ASP A 473 9.69 -15.36 23.54
C ASP A 473 8.77 -16.55 23.77
N ALA A 474 8.39 -17.26 22.71
CA ALA A 474 7.50 -18.42 22.81
C ALA A 474 7.63 -19.38 21.63
N ILE A 475 7.40 -20.66 21.92
CA ILE A 475 7.10 -21.68 20.91
C ILE A 475 5.62 -22.01 21.04
N VAL A 476 4.84 -21.73 19.99
CA VAL A 476 3.37 -21.81 20.03
C VAL A 476 2.89 -22.68 18.88
N PRO A 477 2.07 -23.71 19.13
CA PRO A 477 1.54 -24.52 18.04
C PRO A 477 0.48 -23.72 17.24
N PRO A 478 0.30 -23.99 15.94
CA PRO A 478 -0.52 -23.16 15.05
C PRO A 478 -1.97 -22.92 15.54
N GLU A 479 -2.58 -23.92 16.19
CA GLU A 479 -3.93 -23.86 16.74
C GLU A 479 -4.10 -22.88 17.91
N LEU A 480 -3.02 -22.57 18.63
CA LEU A 480 -3.03 -21.61 19.75
C LEU A 480 -2.54 -20.22 19.32
N LEU A 481 -1.96 -20.10 18.12
CA LEU A 481 -1.31 -18.88 17.66
C LEU A 481 -2.24 -17.66 17.69
N ARG A 482 -3.48 -17.79 17.23
CA ARG A 482 -4.42 -16.66 17.20
C ARG A 482 -4.70 -16.11 18.61
N ALA A 483 -4.96 -16.98 19.58
CA ALA A 483 -5.24 -16.57 20.96
C ALA A 483 -4.02 -15.87 21.58
N GLU A 484 -2.81 -16.39 21.32
CA GLU A 484 -1.55 -15.78 21.73
C GLU A 484 -1.37 -14.37 21.15
N LEU A 485 -1.61 -14.21 19.84
CA LEU A 485 -1.51 -12.91 19.17
C LEU A 485 -2.47 -11.88 19.77
N VAL A 486 -3.73 -12.26 20.00
CA VAL A 486 -4.74 -11.38 20.62
C VAL A 486 -4.28 -10.93 22.01
N ALA A 487 -3.82 -11.87 22.85
CA ALA A 487 -3.35 -11.56 24.20
C ALA A 487 -2.13 -10.62 24.20
N ARG A 488 -1.15 -10.86 23.31
CA ARG A 488 0.06 -10.04 23.22
C ARG A 488 -0.20 -8.64 22.66
N TYR A 489 -1.04 -8.50 21.65
CA TYR A 489 -1.42 -7.16 21.17
C TYR A 489 -2.21 -6.38 22.23
N ALA A 490 -3.08 -7.04 22.99
CA ALA A 490 -3.77 -6.41 24.12
C ALA A 490 -2.77 -5.94 25.20
N ALA A 491 -1.76 -6.75 25.53
CA ALA A 491 -0.73 -6.39 26.50
C ALA A 491 0.19 -5.25 26.01
N ALA A 492 0.38 -5.11 24.70
CA ALA A 492 1.19 -4.05 24.09
C ALA A 492 0.42 -2.73 23.87
N GLN A 493 -0.88 -2.66 24.23
CA GLN A 493 -1.64 -1.41 24.17
C GLN A 493 -1.01 -0.34 25.07
N GLY A 494 -0.94 0.90 24.58
CA GLY A 494 -0.34 2.02 25.31
C GLY A 494 1.19 2.07 25.30
N LYS A 495 1.85 1.23 24.47
CA LYS A 495 3.30 1.28 24.23
C LYS A 495 3.78 2.70 23.92
N ASP A 496 4.90 3.08 24.53
CA ASP A 496 5.58 4.35 24.21
C ASP A 496 6.05 4.36 22.75
N ARG A 497 5.63 5.39 22.02
CA ARG A 497 5.94 5.58 20.60
C ARG A 497 7.20 6.42 20.36
N HIS A 498 8.04 6.66 21.36
CA HIS A 498 9.28 7.40 21.18
C HIS A 498 10.43 6.54 20.61
N PHE A 499 10.86 6.82 19.38
CA PHE A 499 12.02 6.16 18.75
C PHE A 499 13.31 6.99 18.81
N SER A 500 13.26 8.27 18.41
CA SER A 500 14.44 9.12 18.25
C SER A 500 14.14 10.59 18.49
N ARG A 501 15.19 11.40 18.73
CA ARG A 501 15.12 12.85 19.00
C ARG A 501 15.37 13.74 17.78
N ARG A 502 15.57 13.14 16.59
CA ARG A 502 15.92 13.85 15.34
C ARG A 502 14.67 14.38 14.61
N ARG A 503 14.86 15.35 13.70
CA ARG A 503 13.76 15.91 12.87
C ARG A 503 13.17 14.87 11.90
N HIS A 504 14.04 14.15 11.20
CA HIS A 504 13.68 13.05 10.32
C HIS A 504 14.91 12.15 10.10
N GLY A 505 14.67 10.91 9.70
CA GLY A 505 15.73 10.01 9.22
C GLY A 505 16.35 10.50 7.90
N VAL A 506 17.49 9.91 7.54
CA VAL A 506 18.08 10.00 6.19
C VAL A 506 18.07 8.57 5.64
N THR A 507 16.91 8.16 5.15
CA THR A 507 16.66 6.79 4.70
C THR A 507 17.48 6.48 3.43
N PRO A 508 18.01 5.26 3.26
CA PRO A 508 18.64 4.83 2.02
C PRO A 508 17.72 5.06 0.80
N VAL A 509 18.27 5.41 -0.36
CA VAL A 509 17.50 5.69 -1.60
C VAL A 509 17.64 4.61 -2.63
#